data_AF-A0A938QKI7-F1
#
_entry.id   AF-A0A938QKI7-F1
#
_cell.length_a   1.000
_cell.length_b   1.000
_cell.length_c   1.000
_cell.angle_alpha   90.00
_cell.angle_beta   90.00
_cell.angle_gamma   90.00
#
_symmetry.space_group_name_H-M   'P 1'
#
loop_
_entity.id
_entity.type
_entity.pdbx_description
1 polymer ?
#
loop_
_entity_poly.entity_id
_entity_poly.type
_entity_poly.pdbx_seq_one_letter_code
_entity_poly.pdbx_strand_id
1 'polypeptide(L)'
;MNTECIFQYAGFLVKRAGFKLSRANTGAVTLIQRFGSAANLNVHLHCLVLDGVYLNRDGVPVLHEAAAPTVEELEVLLAKIITRTMRLLTRLGAVSEEPDQT
;
A
#
# COMPACT_ATOMS: atom_id res chain seq x y z
N MET A 1 -9.04 2.77 -2.47
CA MET A 1 -8.10 3.21 -1.43
C MET A 1 -8.88 4.00 -0.38
N ASN A 2 -8.82 3.67 0.91
CA ASN A 2 -9.37 4.52 1.98
C ASN A 2 -8.26 5.36 2.60
N THR A 3 -8.60 6.44 3.32
CA THR A 3 -7.61 7.32 3.99
C THR A 3 -6.77 6.56 5.02
N GLU A 4 -7.32 5.54 5.66
CA GLU A 4 -6.58 4.67 6.59
C GLU A 4 -5.42 3.92 5.92
N CYS A 5 -5.59 3.44 4.69
CA CYS A 5 -4.54 2.75 3.96
C CYS A 5 -3.34 3.67 3.68
N ILE A 6 -3.60 4.96 3.45
CA ILE A 6 -2.53 5.96 3.26
C ILE A 6 -1.73 6.14 4.55
N PHE A 7 -2.39 6.22 5.71
CA PHE A 7 -1.70 6.33 7.01
C PHE A 7 -0.90 5.06 7.36
N GLN A 8 -1.43 3.89 7.04
CA GLN A 8 -0.71 2.63 7.24
C GLN A 8 0.54 2.55 6.36
N TYR A 9 0.42 2.95 5.09
CA TYR A 9 1.54 2.98 4.16
C TYR A 9 2.59 4.03 4.57
N ALA A 10 2.16 5.19 5.06
CA ALA A 10 3.08 6.20 5.59
C ALA A 10 3.91 5.67 6.77
N GLY A 11 3.28 4.97 7.72
CA GLY A 11 4.00 4.36 8.83
C GLY A 11 4.93 3.22 8.43
N PHE A 12 4.56 2.47 7.39
CA PHE A 12 5.43 1.47 6.77
C PHE A 12 6.69 2.11 6.17
N LEU A 13 6.55 3.17 5.37
CA LEU A 13 7.68 3.87 4.75
C LEU A 13 8.66 4.42 5.79
N VAL A 14 8.17 5.00 6.88
CA VAL A 14 9.04 5.53 7.95
C VAL A 14 9.89 4.42 8.59
N LYS A 15 9.28 3.28 8.89
CA LYS A 15 10.01 2.12 9.43
C LYS A 15 11.00 1.56 8.40
N ARG A 16 10.59 1.48 7.14
CA ARG A 16 11.39 0.96 6.04
C ARG A 16 12.61 1.83 5.73
N ALA A 17 12.49 3.14 5.89
CA ALA A 17 13.61 4.08 5.82
C ALA A 17 14.52 4.04 7.07
N GLY A 18 14.24 3.20 8.07
CA GLY A 18 15.06 3.04 9.27
C GLY A 18 14.84 4.09 10.35
N PHE A 19 13.75 4.86 10.28
CA PHE A 19 13.46 5.94 11.23
C PHE A 19 12.28 5.62 12.17
N LYS A 20 12.20 6.38 13.26
CA LYS A 20 11.05 6.38 14.16
C LYS A 20 9.98 7.33 13.61
N LEU A 21 8.70 6.99 13.81
CA LEU A 21 7.54 7.82 13.45
C LEU A 21 7.61 9.26 13.98
N SER A 22 8.29 9.48 15.09
CA SER A 22 8.47 10.80 15.70
C SER A 22 9.57 11.66 15.06
N ARG A 23 10.38 11.09 14.15
CA ARG A 23 11.56 11.76 13.59
C ARG A 23 11.50 11.97 12.08
N ALA A 24 10.68 11.19 11.38
CA ALA A 24 10.57 11.22 9.94
C ALA A 24 9.11 11.35 9.52
N ASN A 25 8.89 12.08 8.45
CA ASN A 25 7.57 12.30 7.88
C ASN A 25 7.55 11.86 6.42
N THR A 26 6.37 11.61 5.86
CA THR A 26 6.18 11.32 4.43
C THR A 26 4.91 12.01 3.95
N GLY A 27 4.55 11.84 2.68
CA GLY A 27 3.47 12.58 2.06
C GLY A 27 2.75 11.76 0.99
N ALA A 28 1.45 12.01 0.88
CA ALA A 28 0.60 11.47 -0.17
C ALA A 28 -0.36 12.56 -0.65
N VAL A 29 -0.65 12.55 -1.95
CA VAL A 29 -1.69 13.37 -2.58
C VAL A 29 -2.71 12.43 -3.19
N THR A 30 -3.97 12.58 -2.80
CA THR A 30 -5.08 11.80 -3.37
C THR A 30 -5.93 12.69 -4.27
N LEU A 31 -6.04 12.30 -5.53
CA LEU A 31 -6.98 12.87 -6.48
C LEU A 31 -8.22 11.98 -6.54
N ILE A 32 -9.39 12.57 -6.31
CA ILE A 32 -10.67 11.87 -6.39
C ILE A 32 -11.31 12.19 -7.73
N GLN A 33 -11.28 11.22 -8.66
CA GLN A 33 -12.06 11.28 -9.87
C GLN A 33 -13.49 10.84 -9.55
N ARG A 34 -14.48 11.71 -9.75
CA ARG A 34 -15.89 11.42 -9.42
C ARG A 34 -16.73 10.93 -10.59
N PHE A 35 -16.26 11.13 -11.82
CA PHE A 35 -17.05 10.87 -13.02
C PHE A 35 -16.26 10.04 -14.04
N GLY A 36 -16.98 9.14 -14.71
CA GLY A 36 -16.49 8.45 -15.92
C GLY A 36 -16.60 9.34 -17.16
N SER A 37 -16.15 8.83 -18.32
CA SER A 37 -16.19 9.55 -19.60
C SER A 37 -17.59 9.96 -20.05
N ALA A 38 -18.63 9.24 -19.60
CA ALA A 38 -20.03 9.56 -19.87
C ALA A 38 -20.70 10.43 -18.77
N ALA A 39 -19.92 11.08 -17.91
CA ALA A 39 -20.38 11.86 -16.74
C ALA A 39 -21.23 11.06 -15.72
N ASN A 40 -21.24 9.73 -15.81
CA ASN A 40 -21.83 8.87 -14.80
C ASN A 40 -20.97 8.89 -13.52
N LEU A 41 -21.63 8.87 -12.35
CA LEU A 41 -20.95 8.79 -11.06
C LEU A 41 -20.09 7.52 -11.02
N ASN A 42 -18.78 7.71 -10.94
CA ASN A 42 -17.79 6.65 -10.86
C ASN A 42 -16.62 7.19 -10.02
N VAL A 43 -16.59 6.83 -8.74
CA VAL A 43 -15.61 7.36 -7.80
C VAL A 43 -14.35 6.50 -7.82
N HIS A 44 -13.27 7.02 -8.41
CA HIS A 44 -11.94 6.43 -8.43
C HIS A 44 -10.98 7.33 -7.64
N LEU A 45 -10.19 6.74 -6.74
CA LEU A 45 -9.14 7.42 -6.00
C LEU A 45 -7.76 7.11 -6.62
N HIS A 46 -7.12 8.13 -7.19
CA HIS A 46 -5.72 8.08 -7.61
C HIS A 46 -4.85 8.63 -6.49
N CYS A 47 -3.80 7.92 -6.10
CA CYS A 47 -2.90 8.35 -5.03
C CYS A 47 -1.47 8.44 -5.56
N LEU A 48 -0.83 9.59 -5.35
CA LEU A 48 0.61 9.75 -5.47
C LEU A 48 1.19 9.71 -4.06
N VAL A 49 2.18 8.87 -3.83
CA VAL A 49 2.84 8.75 -2.53
C VAL A 49 4.34 8.84 -2.71
N LEU A 50 5.02 9.48 -1.77
CA LEU A 50 6.47 9.56 -1.78
C LEU A 50 7.09 8.17 -1.56
N ASP A 51 8.15 7.86 -2.31
CA ASP A 51 8.94 6.63 -2.13
C ASP A 51 10.07 6.84 -1.11
N GLY A 52 9.70 7.34 0.07
CA GLY A 52 10.66 7.73 1.09
C GLY A 52 10.09 8.67 2.14
N VAL A 53 10.98 9.26 2.92
CA VAL A 53 10.66 10.13 4.05
C VAL A 53 11.53 11.37 4.06
N TYR A 54 11.01 12.46 4.61
CA TYR A 54 11.80 13.65 4.88
C TYR A 54 12.14 13.78 6.37
N LEU A 55 13.38 14.15 6.63
CA LEU A 55 13.85 14.62 7.93
C LEU A 55 14.00 16.13 7.87
N ASN A 56 13.57 16.84 8.91
CA ASN A 56 13.88 18.26 9.03
C ASN A 56 15.28 18.40 9.64
N ARG A 57 16.21 19.01 8.91
CA ARG A 57 17.53 19.42 9.39
C ARG A 57 17.61 20.94 9.33
N ASP A 58 17.59 21.59 10.48
CA ASP A 58 17.75 23.04 10.62
C ASP A 58 16.77 23.86 9.75
N GLY A 59 15.51 23.39 9.65
CA GLY A 59 14.47 24.02 8.84
C GLY A 59 14.42 23.54 7.38
N VAL A 60 15.39 22.72 6.95
CA VAL A 60 15.46 22.20 5.58
C VAL A 60 15.00 20.74 5.54
N PRO A 61 13.99 20.39 4.73
CA PRO A 61 13.58 19.00 4.54
C PRO A 61 14.61 18.27 3.66
N VAL A 62 15.16 17.18 4.17
CA VAL A 62 16.07 16.28 3.44
C VAL A 62 15.35 14.97 3.17
N LEU A 63 15.24 14.60 1.89
CA LEU A 63 14.63 13.34 1.47
C LEU A 63 15.59 12.16 1.70
N HIS A 64 15.06 11.10 2.29
CA HIS A 64 15.70 9.81 2.49
C HIS A 64 14.82 8.74 1.84
N GLU A 65 15.37 8.06 0.84
CA GLU A 65 14.68 6.98 0.13
C GLU A 65 14.37 5.81 1.06
N ALA A 66 13.22 5.18 0.84
CA ALA A 66 12.93 3.91 1.50
C ALA A 66 13.78 2.80 0.86
N ALA A 67 14.26 1.86 1.66
CA ALA A 67 14.96 0.70 1.12
C ALA A 67 14.03 -0.10 0.19
N ALA A 68 14.53 -0.56 -0.96
CA ALA A 68 13.75 -1.41 -1.87
C ALA A 68 13.32 -2.73 -1.18
N PRO A 69 12.15 -3.30 -1.53
CA PRO A 69 11.74 -4.64 -1.06
C PRO A 69 12.74 -5.71 -1.46
N THR A 70 13.05 -6.61 -0.52
CA THR A 70 13.83 -7.81 -0.84
C THR A 70 12.94 -8.86 -1.50
N VAL A 71 13.54 -9.84 -2.19
CA VAL A 71 12.80 -10.93 -2.83
C VAL A 71 12.01 -11.72 -1.79
N GLU A 72 12.60 -11.99 -0.63
CA GLU A 72 11.97 -12.74 0.46
C GLU A 72 10.76 -11.99 1.03
N GLU A 73 10.85 -10.66 1.18
CA GLU A 73 9.71 -9.83 1.59
C GLU A 73 8.57 -9.92 0.56
N LEU A 74 8.91 -9.92 -0.74
CA LEU A 74 7.94 -10.06 -1.83
C LEU A 74 7.28 -11.44 -1.85
N GLU A 75 8.03 -12.51 -1.64
CA GLU A 75 7.51 -13.89 -1.57
C GLU A 75 6.51 -14.03 -0.40
N VAL A 76 6.86 -13.51 0.78
CA VAL A 76 5.98 -13.52 1.95
C VAL A 76 4.71 -12.72 1.68
N LEU A 77 4.81 -11.56 1.01
CA LEU A 77 3.66 -10.75 0.63
C LEU A 77 2.77 -11.48 -0.39
N LEU A 78 3.38 -12.07 -1.41
CA LEU A 78 2.68 -12.84 -2.44
C LEU A 78 1.91 -14.00 -1.84
N ALA A 79 2.54 -14.81 -0.98
CA ALA A 79 1.89 -15.92 -0.29
C ALA A 79 0.68 -15.47 0.56
N LYS A 80 0.81 -14.31 1.24
CA LYS A 80 -0.29 -13.70 1.99
C LYS A 80 -1.44 -13.28 1.06
N ILE A 81 -1.15 -12.65 -0.08
CA ILE A 81 -2.16 -12.24 -1.05
C ILE A 81 -2.88 -13.47 -1.59
N ILE A 82 -2.15 -14.49 -2.06
CA ILE A 82 -2.71 -15.75 -2.57
C ILE A 82 -3.66 -16.36 -1.54
N THR A 83 -3.19 -16.53 -0.30
CA THR A 83 -3.99 -17.14 0.76
C THR A 83 -5.27 -16.36 1.05
N ARG A 84 -5.19 -15.03 1.13
CA ARG A 84 -6.36 -14.18 1.41
C ARG A 84 -7.35 -14.18 0.25
N THR A 85 -6.85 -14.13 -0.99
CA THR A 85 -7.66 -14.19 -2.19
C THR A 85 -8.37 -15.53 -2.31
N MET A 86 -7.66 -16.65 -2.13
CA MET A 86 -8.27 -17.99 -2.14
C MET A 86 -9.37 -18.11 -1.09
N ARG A 87 -9.11 -17.71 0.16
CA ARG A 87 -10.13 -17.69 1.22
C ARG A 87 -11.36 -16.86 0.87
N LEU A 88 -11.16 -15.71 0.21
CA LEU A 88 -12.27 -14.86 -0.22
C LEU A 88 -13.07 -15.54 -1.35
N LEU A 89 -12.40 -16.10 -2.35
CA LEU A 89 -13.03 -16.77 -3.48
C LEU A 89 -13.81 -18.01 -3.04
N THR A 90 -13.26 -18.83 -2.15
CA THR A 90 -13.96 -19.99 -1.56
C THR A 90 -15.19 -19.54 -0.78
N ARG A 91 -15.08 -18.47 0.03
CA ARG A 91 -16.23 -17.90 0.75
C ARG A 91 -17.32 -17.37 -0.18
N LEU A 92 -16.96 -16.90 -1.37
CA LEU A 92 -17.90 -16.44 -2.39
C LEU A 92 -18.44 -17.58 -3.28
N GLY A 93 -18.01 -18.82 -3.05
CA GLY A 93 -18.40 -19.98 -3.86
C GLY A 93 -17.81 -19.97 -5.28
N ALA A 94 -16.83 -19.11 -5.54
CA ALA A 94 -16.20 -18.96 -6.87
C ALA A 94 -15.10 -19.99 -7.12
N VAL A 95 -14.60 -20.63 -6.07
CA VAL A 95 -13.59 -21.69 -6.13
C VAL A 95 -13.97 -22.79 -5.14
N SER A 96 -14.16 -24.00 -5.64
CA SER A 96 -14.25 -25.22 -4.84
C SER A 96 -12.86 -25.76 -4.56
N GLU A 97 -12.61 -26.21 -3.34
CA GLU A 97 -11.42 -27.01 -3.02
C GLU A 97 -11.56 -28.34 -3.76
N GLU A 98 -10.82 -28.54 -4.85
CA GLU A 98 -10.63 -29.88 -5.38
C GLU A 98 -9.80 -30.66 -4.34
N PRO A 99 -10.26 -31.85 -3.91
CA PRO A 99 -9.48 -32.66 -2.99
C PRO A 99 -8.15 -33.02 -3.65
N ASP A 100 -7.06 -32.78 -2.92
CA ASP A 100 -5.71 -33.12 -3.34
C ASP A 100 -5.68 -34.61 -3.71
N GLN A 101 -5.43 -34.92 -4.98
CA GLN A 101 -5.30 -36.30 -5.44
C GLN A 101 -3.92 -36.83 -5.03
N THR A 102 -3.81 -37.27 -3.78
CA THR A 102 -2.76 -38.22 -3.34
C THR A 102 -3.05 -39.63 -3.81
#